data_AF-A0A2E4LSG4-F1
#
_entry.id   AF-A0A2E4LSG4-F1
#
_cell.length_a   1.000
_cell.length_b   1.000
_cell.length_c   1.000
_cell.angle_alpha   90.00
_cell.angle_beta   90.00
_cell.angle_gamma   90.00
#
_symmetry.space_group_name_H-M   'P 1'
#
loop_
_entity.id
_entity.type
_entity.pdbx_description
1 polymer ?
#
loop_
_entity_poly.entity_id
_entity_poly.type
_entity_poly.pdbx_seq_one_letter_code
_entity_poly.pdbx_strand_id
1 'polypeptide(L)'
;MRATIQEELFGAEQYTRLCSICRGEFPRSSEFFPAGRCQDGLASFCRKCANVRAQARLSVKNTETRLSQLNLLQKSCETCGETKLLCEFYMTSNSHDGKTSSCKNCMDAKNSERQIRQQRFGDLAWAVYFIQDSRNNRVKIGSCDEPYLALETLQKGSSETLHLLANHEAGQKEIAENIESTLHYLFQTHHTGNGWFEMVPSLEQYISLIQHGDYEKAEILLHPMGNTQNNSSAKSAPKESAEGTIVIEGQSFPNITSAAKATGY
;
A
#
# COMPACT_ATOMS: atom_id res chain seq x y z
N MET A 1 43.45 -20.13 -68.46
CA MET A 1 42.20 -20.90 -68.66
C MET A 1 42.34 -22.28 -68.04
N ARG A 2 42.14 -22.41 -66.72
CA ARG A 2 42.08 -23.70 -66.00
C ARG A 2 40.84 -23.73 -65.10
N ALA A 3 39.72 -23.29 -65.65
CA ALA A 3 38.41 -23.34 -65.01
C ALA A 3 37.57 -24.29 -65.84
N THR A 4 37.51 -25.59 -65.49
CA THR A 4 36.44 -26.54 -65.91
C THR A 4 36.63 -28.02 -65.49
N ILE A 5 37.58 -28.43 -64.61
CA ILE A 5 37.81 -29.88 -64.39
C ILE A 5 37.85 -30.31 -62.90
N GLN A 6 37.37 -29.51 -61.95
CA GLN A 6 37.35 -29.91 -60.53
C GLN A 6 35.98 -29.86 -59.85
N GLU A 7 34.89 -29.75 -60.61
CA GLU A 7 33.53 -29.72 -60.05
C GLU A 7 32.86 -31.10 -59.91
N GLU A 8 33.45 -32.19 -60.42
CA GLU A 8 32.70 -33.45 -60.61
C GLU A 8 33.04 -34.66 -59.70
N LEU A 9 33.85 -34.51 -58.63
CA LEU A 9 34.14 -35.68 -57.75
C LEU A 9 33.83 -35.55 -56.26
N PHE A 10 33.44 -34.38 -55.76
CA PHE A 10 33.08 -34.20 -54.35
C PHE A 10 31.86 -33.29 -54.26
N GLY A 11 30.77 -33.77 -53.66
CA GLY A 11 29.53 -33.01 -53.52
C GLY A 11 29.74 -31.66 -52.83
N ALA A 12 28.90 -30.66 -53.16
CA ALA A 12 28.97 -29.29 -52.66
C ALA A 12 29.09 -29.17 -51.11
N GLU A 13 28.64 -30.20 -50.38
CA GLU A 13 28.71 -30.35 -48.93
C GLU A 13 30.13 -30.30 -48.33
N GLN A 14 31.18 -30.43 -49.14
CA GLN A 14 32.56 -30.35 -48.66
C GLN A 14 33.12 -28.92 -48.62
N TYR A 15 32.58 -27.99 -49.41
CA TYR A 15 33.11 -26.63 -49.54
C TYR A 15 32.29 -25.57 -48.82
N THR A 16 31.02 -25.86 -48.54
CA THR A 16 30.11 -24.96 -47.83
C THR A 16 29.62 -25.58 -46.51
N ARG A 17 29.14 -24.73 -45.61
CA ARG A 17 28.61 -25.11 -44.31
C ARG A 17 27.45 -24.21 -43.95
N LEU A 18 26.38 -24.81 -43.41
CA LEU A 18 25.25 -24.07 -42.87
C LEU A 18 25.58 -23.53 -41.47
N CYS A 19 25.29 -22.26 -41.24
CA CYS A 19 25.29 -21.70 -39.90
C CYS A 19 24.10 -22.24 -39.10
N SER A 20 24.38 -22.83 -37.93
CA SER A 20 23.33 -23.35 -37.03
C SER A 20 22.38 -22.28 -36.46
N ILE A 21 22.72 -20.99 -36.57
CA ILE A 21 21.93 -19.86 -36.04
C ILE A 21 21.12 -19.21 -37.16
N CYS A 22 21.78 -18.58 -38.14
CA CYS A 22 21.08 -17.86 -39.21
C CYS A 22 20.66 -18.76 -40.38
N ARG A 23 21.03 -20.05 -40.37
CA ARG A 23 20.75 -21.03 -41.44
C ARG A 23 21.32 -20.67 -42.82
N GLY A 24 22.11 -19.61 -42.93
CA GLY A 24 22.80 -19.25 -44.17
C GLY A 24 23.92 -20.24 -44.51
N GLU A 25 24.11 -20.49 -45.80
CA GLU A 25 25.17 -21.31 -46.36
C GLU A 25 26.39 -20.42 -46.67
N PHE A 26 27.55 -20.81 -46.14
CA PHE A 26 28.79 -20.05 -46.30
C PHE A 26 29.96 -20.98 -46.64
N PRO A 27 31.02 -20.47 -47.28
CA PRO A 27 32.25 -21.23 -47.47
C PRO A 27 32.78 -21.78 -46.14
N ARG A 28 33.23 -23.03 -46.15
CA ARG A 28 33.76 -23.75 -45.00
C ARG A 28 35.20 -23.31 -44.70
N SER A 29 35.35 -22.05 -44.26
CA SER A 29 36.65 -21.43 -43.98
C SER A 29 36.64 -20.66 -42.64
N SER A 30 37.85 -20.38 -42.14
CA SER A 30 38.10 -19.60 -40.91
C SER A 30 37.69 -18.12 -41.03
N GLU A 31 37.47 -17.63 -42.25
CA GLU A 31 36.96 -16.30 -42.54
C GLU A 31 35.48 -16.18 -42.19
N PHE A 32 34.68 -17.23 -42.41
CA PHE A 32 33.24 -17.23 -42.16
C PHE A 32 32.87 -17.86 -40.82
N PHE A 33 33.64 -18.85 -40.37
CA PHE A 33 33.41 -19.55 -39.10
C PHE A 33 34.59 -19.31 -38.14
N PRO A 34 34.36 -18.90 -36.88
CA PRO A 34 35.41 -18.81 -35.89
C PRO A 34 35.91 -20.21 -35.49
N ALA A 35 37.06 -20.27 -34.81
CA ALA A 35 37.54 -21.51 -34.20
C ALA A 35 36.48 -22.11 -33.26
N GLY A 36 36.33 -23.44 -33.28
CA GLY A 36 35.28 -24.14 -32.55
C GLY A 36 35.60 -25.60 -32.28
N ARG A 37 34.58 -26.33 -31.83
CA ARG A 37 34.71 -27.73 -31.37
C ARG A 37 34.20 -28.77 -32.36
N CYS A 38 33.89 -28.36 -33.59
CA CYS A 38 33.51 -29.33 -34.61
C CYS A 38 34.76 -30.03 -35.14
N GLN A 39 34.57 -31.14 -35.84
CA GLN A 39 35.64 -32.01 -36.32
C GLN A 39 36.67 -31.28 -37.22
N ASP A 40 36.24 -30.20 -37.88
CA ASP A 40 37.07 -29.32 -38.71
C ASP A 40 37.77 -28.18 -37.94
N GLY A 41 37.68 -28.17 -36.61
CA GLY A 41 38.21 -27.10 -35.77
C GLY A 41 37.47 -25.76 -35.89
N LEU A 42 36.36 -25.71 -36.65
CA LEU A 42 35.54 -24.53 -36.84
C LEU A 42 34.24 -24.62 -36.01
N ALA A 43 33.64 -23.46 -35.69
CA ALA A 43 32.38 -23.40 -34.97
C ALA A 43 31.19 -23.77 -35.88
N SER A 44 30.09 -24.21 -35.27
CA SER A 44 28.84 -24.50 -35.99
C SER A 44 28.04 -23.27 -36.39
N PHE A 45 28.52 -22.06 -36.10
CA PHE A 45 27.84 -20.81 -36.41
C PHE A 45 28.82 -19.79 -36.98
N CYS A 46 28.33 -18.91 -37.85
CA CYS A 46 29.16 -17.93 -38.52
C CYS A 46 29.66 -16.85 -37.55
N ARG A 47 30.73 -16.14 -37.92
CA ARG A 47 31.32 -15.05 -37.14
C ARG A 47 30.33 -13.93 -36.85
N LYS A 48 29.41 -13.61 -37.78
CA LYS A 48 28.36 -12.60 -37.55
C LYS A 48 27.50 -12.99 -36.34
N CYS A 49 27.01 -14.23 -36.30
CA CYS A 49 26.24 -14.72 -35.16
C CYS A 49 27.09 -14.86 -33.88
N ALA A 50 28.38 -15.17 -34.01
CA ALA A 50 29.31 -15.17 -32.88
C ALA A 50 29.43 -13.78 -32.23
N ASN A 51 29.57 -12.73 -33.05
CA ASN A 51 29.68 -11.35 -32.60
C ASN A 51 28.39 -10.86 -31.93
N VAL A 52 27.22 -11.15 -32.51
CA VAL A 52 25.93 -10.83 -31.89
C VAL A 52 25.79 -11.49 -30.52
N ARG A 53 26.17 -12.77 -30.39
CA ARG A 53 26.21 -13.45 -29.10
C ARG A 53 27.21 -12.85 -28.11
N ALA A 54 28.39 -12.46 -28.58
CA ALA A 54 29.39 -11.82 -27.74
C ALA A 54 28.91 -10.46 -27.22
N GLN A 55 28.29 -9.64 -28.07
CA GLN A 55 27.68 -8.36 -27.69
C GLN A 55 26.53 -8.55 -26.69
N ALA A 56 25.65 -9.54 -26.91
CA ALA A 56 24.58 -9.87 -25.97
C ALA A 56 25.14 -10.26 -24.59
N ARG A 57 26.23 -11.04 -24.54
CA ARG A 57 26.89 -11.40 -23.27
C ARG A 57 27.56 -10.21 -22.58
N LEU A 58 28.17 -9.31 -23.33
CA LEU A 58 28.76 -8.08 -22.77
C LEU A 58 27.68 -7.16 -22.19
N SER A 59 26.50 -7.08 -22.81
CA SER A 59 25.36 -6.33 -22.28
C SER A 59 24.89 -6.85 -20.92
N VAL A 60 24.82 -8.17 -20.74
CA VAL A 60 24.42 -8.81 -19.46
C VAL A 60 25.48 -8.58 -18.37
N LYS A 61 26.77 -8.67 -18.73
CA LYS A 61 27.87 -8.47 -17.77
C LYS A 61 27.97 -7.02 -17.27
N ASN A 62 27.57 -6.05 -18.09
CA ASN A 62 27.54 -4.63 -17.74
C ASN A 62 26.35 -4.29 -16.80
N THR A 63 25.23 -5.01 -16.91
CA THR A 63 24.12 -4.92 -15.95
C THR A 63 24.46 -5.51 -14.57
N GLU A 64 25.19 -6.63 -14.50
CA GLU A 64 25.61 -7.21 -13.21
C GLU A 64 26.57 -6.30 -12.44
N THR A 65 27.49 -5.62 -13.14
CA THR A 65 28.42 -4.66 -12.52
C THR A 65 27.70 -3.40 -12.05
N ARG A 66 26.70 -2.90 -12.81
CA ARG A 66 25.81 -1.82 -12.37
C ARG A 66 24.93 -2.20 -11.17
N LEU A 67 24.35 -3.41 -11.14
CA LEU A 67 23.60 -3.89 -9.98
C LEU A 67 24.49 -4.00 -8.73
N SER A 68 25.73 -4.47 -8.91
CA SER A 68 26.71 -4.56 -7.82
C SER A 68 27.09 -3.17 -7.28
N GLN A 69 27.23 -2.17 -8.13
CA GLN A 69 27.47 -0.77 -7.71
C GLN A 69 26.25 -0.11 -7.06
N LEU A 70 25.03 -0.43 -7.50
CA LEU A 70 23.79 0.02 -6.84
C LEU A 70 23.62 -0.56 -5.43
N ASN A 71 24.16 -1.75 -5.16
CA ASN A 71 24.17 -2.36 -3.83
C ASN A 71 25.16 -1.68 -2.85
N LEU A 72 26.02 -0.78 -3.30
CA LEU A 72 26.93 0.01 -2.45
C LEU A 72 26.38 1.40 -2.12
N LEU A 73 25.41 1.89 -2.90
CA LEU A 73 24.79 3.18 -2.67
C LEU A 73 23.74 3.09 -1.57
N GLN A 74 23.77 4.05 -0.65
CA GLN A 74 22.89 4.13 0.51
C GLN A 74 21.97 5.35 0.42
N LYS A 75 20.78 5.22 1.02
CA LYS A 75 19.76 6.28 1.13
C LYS A 75 19.08 6.18 2.49
N SER A 76 18.75 7.32 3.08
CA SER A 76 17.93 7.39 4.30
C SER A 76 16.45 7.19 3.98
N CYS A 77 15.79 6.30 4.72
CA CYS A 77 14.35 6.11 4.67
C CYS A 77 13.64 7.28 5.36
N GLU A 78 12.72 7.95 4.68
CA GLU A 78 11.95 9.07 5.26
C GLU A 78 10.99 8.63 6.38
N THR A 79 10.58 7.35 6.40
CA THR A 79 9.64 6.82 7.39
C THR A 79 10.31 6.38 8.69
N CYS A 80 11.40 5.61 8.60
CA CYS A 80 12.10 5.11 9.80
C CYS A 80 13.40 5.85 10.12
N GLY A 81 13.85 6.77 9.27
CA GLY A 81 15.09 7.53 9.45
C GLY A 81 16.38 6.74 9.20
N GLU A 82 16.31 5.41 9.10
CA GLU A 82 17.50 4.57 8.92
C GLU A 82 18.12 4.73 7.52
N THR A 83 19.45 4.77 7.47
CA THR A 83 20.22 4.70 6.22
C THR A 83 20.33 3.26 5.77
N LYS A 84 19.76 2.95 4.60
CA LYS A 84 19.63 1.61 4.03
C LYS A 84 20.23 1.57 2.63
N LEU A 85 20.56 0.38 2.14
CA LEU A 85 21.04 0.21 0.76
C LEU A 85 19.94 0.54 -0.25
N LEU A 86 20.27 1.09 -1.43
CA LEU A 86 19.28 1.39 -2.48
C LEU A 86 18.48 0.15 -2.93
N CYS A 87 19.00 -1.06 -2.75
CA CYS A 87 18.28 -2.31 -3.03
C CYS A 87 17.15 -2.60 -2.04
N GLU A 88 17.17 -1.98 -0.86
CA GLU A 88 16.10 -2.03 0.15
C GLU A 88 14.97 -1.03 -0.13
N PHE A 89 14.98 -0.37 -1.28
CA PHE A 89 13.92 0.53 -1.74
C PHE A 89 13.31 -0.01 -3.05
N TYR A 90 12.00 0.19 -3.24
CA TYR A 90 11.32 -0.14 -4.49
C TYR A 90 11.70 0.84 -5.60
N MET A 91 11.53 0.44 -6.85
CA MET A 91 11.73 1.33 -8.00
C MET A 91 10.51 2.25 -8.17
N THR A 92 10.75 3.50 -8.54
CA THR A 92 9.69 4.47 -8.87
C THR A 92 10.16 5.39 -9.99
N SER A 93 9.24 5.83 -10.84
CA SER A 93 9.50 6.86 -11.85
C SER A 93 9.45 8.28 -11.30
N ASN A 94 8.96 8.45 -10.07
CA ASN A 94 8.56 9.75 -9.54
C ASN A 94 9.67 10.43 -8.73
N SER A 95 10.83 9.79 -8.60
CA SER A 95 11.97 10.34 -7.87
C SER A 95 13.19 10.47 -8.77
N HIS A 96 14.05 11.42 -8.45
CA HIS A 96 15.27 11.68 -9.21
C HIS A 96 16.24 10.49 -9.22
N ASP A 97 16.28 9.73 -8.12
CA ASP A 97 17.13 8.54 -7.95
C ASP A 97 16.46 7.24 -8.45
N GLY A 98 15.22 7.31 -8.93
CA GLY A 98 14.45 6.15 -9.39
C GLY A 98 14.02 5.19 -8.27
N LYS A 99 14.08 5.62 -7.00
CA LYS A 99 13.80 4.83 -5.79
C LYS A 99 12.76 5.48 -4.88
N THR A 100 11.91 4.68 -4.26
CA THR A 100 10.95 5.16 -3.26
C THR A 100 11.66 5.92 -2.13
N SER A 101 10.97 6.86 -1.49
CA SER A 101 11.47 7.57 -0.30
C SER A 101 11.47 6.69 0.95
N SER A 102 10.51 5.76 1.04
CA SER A 102 10.42 4.77 2.12
C SER A 102 11.04 3.43 1.72
N CYS A 103 11.66 2.77 2.68
CA CYS A 103 12.23 1.43 2.49
C CYS A 103 11.14 0.36 2.33
N LYS A 104 11.51 -0.79 1.78
CA LYS A 104 10.63 -1.94 1.54
C LYS A 104 9.91 -2.37 2.81
N ASN A 105 10.62 -2.52 3.92
CA ASN A 105 10.02 -2.94 5.20
C ASN A 105 8.91 -1.97 5.66
N CYS A 106 9.11 -0.66 5.55
CA CYS A 106 8.09 0.32 5.90
C CYS A 106 6.89 0.26 4.94
N MET A 107 7.14 0.09 3.65
CA MET A 107 6.07 -0.04 2.64
C MET A 107 5.28 -1.34 2.83
N ASP A 108 5.95 -2.45 3.13
CA ASP A 108 5.33 -3.75 3.39
C ASP A 108 4.52 -3.71 4.68
N ALA A 109 5.03 -3.09 5.75
CA ALA A 109 4.29 -2.87 6.97
C ALA A 109 3.00 -2.07 6.70
N LYS A 110 3.10 -0.92 6.01
CA LYS A 110 1.96 -0.10 5.60
C LYS A 110 0.94 -0.89 4.77
N ASN A 111 1.41 -1.68 3.81
CA ASN A 111 0.54 -2.48 2.96
C ASN A 111 -0.14 -3.62 3.74
N SER A 112 0.57 -4.25 4.66
CA SER A 112 0.01 -5.29 5.54
C SER A 112 -1.07 -4.73 6.47
N GLU A 113 -0.86 -3.55 7.05
CA GLU A 113 -1.88 -2.86 7.87
C GLU A 113 -3.13 -2.53 7.06
N ARG A 114 -2.96 -1.99 5.85
CA ARG A 114 -4.06 -1.75 4.91
C ARG A 114 -4.84 -3.04 4.63
N GLN A 115 -4.14 -4.14 4.36
CA GLN A 115 -4.76 -5.43 4.07
C GLN A 115 -5.50 -6.00 5.29
N ILE A 116 -4.93 -5.91 6.49
CA ILE A 116 -5.57 -6.34 7.75
C ILE A 116 -6.84 -5.52 7.99
N ARG A 117 -6.80 -4.19 7.78
CA ARG A 117 -7.97 -3.33 7.93
C ARG A 117 -9.08 -3.70 6.94
N GLN A 118 -8.74 -3.88 5.67
CA GLN A 118 -9.69 -4.32 4.65
C GLN A 118 -10.30 -5.69 4.98
N GLN A 119 -9.51 -6.63 5.52
CA GLN A 119 -10.03 -7.93 5.95
C GLN A 119 -10.96 -7.85 7.16
N ARG A 120 -10.67 -6.96 8.13
CA ARG A 120 -11.47 -6.83 9.35
C ARG A 120 -12.80 -6.12 9.10
N PHE A 121 -12.78 -5.10 8.26
CA PHE A 121 -13.90 -4.17 8.14
C PHE A 121 -14.60 -4.21 6.78
N GLY A 122 -13.96 -4.73 5.72
CA GLY A 122 -14.55 -4.80 4.39
C GLY A 122 -15.10 -3.44 3.94
N ASP A 123 -16.38 -3.41 3.58
CA ASP A 123 -17.11 -2.19 3.17
C ASP A 123 -17.36 -1.19 4.32
N LEU A 124 -17.14 -1.61 5.56
CA LEU A 124 -17.24 -0.80 6.79
C LEU A 124 -15.87 -0.29 7.23
N ALA A 125 -14.93 -0.07 6.31
CA ALA A 125 -13.58 0.39 6.66
C ALA A 125 -13.49 1.93 6.76
N TRP A 126 -14.56 2.67 7.04
CA TRP A 126 -14.46 4.13 7.16
C TRP A 126 -13.76 4.56 8.46
N ALA A 127 -12.85 5.52 8.35
CA ALA A 127 -12.15 6.11 9.48
C ALA A 127 -12.00 7.63 9.33
N VAL A 128 -11.87 8.30 10.46
CA VAL A 128 -11.38 9.68 10.53
C VAL A 128 -9.86 9.65 10.64
N TYR A 129 -9.18 10.36 9.75
CA TYR A 129 -7.73 10.43 9.68
C TYR A 129 -7.20 11.78 10.13
N PHE A 130 -5.97 11.75 10.65
CA PHE A 130 -5.23 12.93 11.10
C PHE A 130 -3.90 12.99 10.36
N ILE A 131 -3.73 13.93 9.44
CA ILE A 131 -2.50 14.07 8.64
C ILE A 131 -1.81 15.38 9.01
N GLN A 132 -0.55 15.32 9.42
CA GLN A 132 0.23 16.47 9.82
C GLN A 132 1.22 16.91 8.72
N ASP A 133 1.32 18.22 8.53
CA ASP A 133 2.36 18.89 7.75
C ASP A 133 3.62 19.08 8.61
N SER A 134 4.76 18.55 8.15
CA SER A 134 6.06 18.60 8.84
C SER A 134 6.59 20.02 9.11
N ARG A 135 6.20 21.01 8.32
CA ARG A 135 6.73 22.38 8.44
C ARG A 135 5.98 23.23 9.43
N ASN A 136 4.65 23.21 9.33
CA ASN A 136 3.77 24.10 10.09
C ASN A 136 3.10 23.38 11.27
N ASN A 137 3.32 22.08 11.42
CA ASN A 137 2.67 21.20 12.39
C ASN A 137 1.14 21.21 12.34
N ARG A 138 0.53 21.76 11.28
CA ARG A 138 -0.93 21.77 11.10
C ARG A 138 -1.43 20.37 10.82
N VAL A 139 -2.65 20.09 11.28
CA VAL A 139 -3.29 18.78 11.12
C VAL A 139 -4.50 18.91 10.21
N LYS A 140 -4.55 18.09 9.17
CA LYS A 140 -5.74 17.87 8.36
C LYS A 140 -6.59 16.80 9.01
N ILE A 141 -7.85 17.12 9.24
CA ILE A 141 -8.87 16.19 9.72
C ILE A 141 -9.82 15.90 8.56
N GLY A 142 -10.05 14.63 8.26
CA GLY A 142 -11.03 14.22 7.26
C GLY A 142 -11.47 12.78 7.47
N SER A 143 -12.53 12.37 6.80
CA SER A 143 -13.02 10.99 6.81
C SER A 143 -12.87 10.32 5.44
N CYS A 144 -12.49 9.04 5.43
CA CYS A 144 -12.55 8.20 4.24
C CYS A 144 -12.44 6.71 4.58
N ASP A 145 -12.74 5.86 3.61
CA ASP A 145 -12.49 4.41 3.63
C ASP A 145 -11.00 4.05 3.55
N GLU A 146 -10.18 4.89 2.93
CA GLU A 146 -8.76 4.58 2.70
C GLU A 146 -7.78 5.73 3.04
N PRO A 147 -7.47 5.96 4.33
CA PRO A 147 -6.63 7.08 4.79
C PRO A 147 -5.23 7.15 4.19
N TYR A 148 -4.63 5.99 3.90
CA TYR A 148 -3.32 5.91 3.27
C TYR A 148 -3.32 6.43 1.84
N LEU A 149 -4.41 6.24 1.10
CA LEU A 149 -4.59 6.78 -0.25
C LEU A 149 -4.87 8.29 -0.20
N ALA A 150 -5.62 8.74 0.81
CA ALA A 150 -5.83 10.16 1.07
C ALA A 150 -4.49 10.87 1.32
N LEU A 151 -3.62 10.30 2.16
CA LEU A 151 -2.25 10.80 2.39
C LEU A 151 -1.45 10.89 1.08
N GLU A 152 -1.41 9.83 0.27
CA GLU A 152 -0.66 9.82 -0.99
C GLU A 152 -1.18 10.86 -1.99
N THR A 153 -2.50 11.04 -2.04
CA THR A 153 -3.14 12.03 -2.91
C THR A 153 -2.81 13.45 -2.45
N LEU A 154 -2.87 13.71 -1.15
CA LEU A 154 -2.50 15.01 -0.57
C LEU A 154 -1.01 15.30 -0.75
N GLN A 155 -0.15 14.30 -0.59
CA GLN A 155 1.30 14.44 -0.74
C GLN A 155 1.68 14.85 -2.17
N LYS A 156 0.96 14.37 -3.21
CA LYS A 156 1.20 14.78 -4.61
C LYS A 156 0.94 16.28 -4.85
N GLY A 157 0.00 16.87 -4.09
CA GLY A 157 -0.33 18.29 -4.18
C GLY A 157 0.41 19.16 -3.16
N SER A 158 1.20 18.57 -2.27
CA SER A 158 1.92 19.25 -1.20
C SER A 158 3.41 19.35 -1.52
N SER A 159 4.00 20.53 -1.31
CA SER A 159 5.46 20.72 -1.32
C SER A 159 6.12 20.24 -0.02
N GLU A 160 5.34 20.13 1.06
CA GLU A 160 5.82 19.71 2.37
C GLU A 160 5.56 18.21 2.58
N THR A 161 6.39 17.57 3.39
CA THR A 161 6.20 16.17 3.78
C THR A 161 5.03 16.06 4.75
N LEU A 162 4.11 15.14 4.44
CA LEU A 162 2.93 14.85 5.21
C LEU A 162 3.08 13.52 5.95
N HIS A 163 2.61 13.49 7.20
CA HIS A 163 2.65 12.32 8.06
C HIS A 163 1.25 11.96 8.53
N LEU A 164 0.83 10.72 8.33
CA LEU A 164 -0.40 10.22 8.95
C LEU A 164 -0.12 9.95 10.44
N LEU A 165 -0.77 10.69 11.32
CA LEU A 165 -0.59 10.60 12.77
C LEU A 165 -1.44 9.49 13.39
N ALA A 166 -2.72 9.40 13.00
CA ALA A 166 -3.67 8.48 13.60
C ALA A 166 -4.85 8.22 12.66
N ASN A 167 -5.50 7.07 12.85
CA ASN A 167 -6.77 6.69 12.23
C ASN A 167 -7.77 6.29 13.32
N HIS A 168 -8.89 6.98 13.41
CA HIS A 168 -10.02 6.60 14.23
C HIS A 168 -10.97 5.76 13.39
N GLU A 169 -10.93 4.44 13.57
CA GLU A 169 -11.82 3.50 12.87
C GLU A 169 -13.27 3.66 13.35
N ALA A 170 -14.16 4.12 12.46
CA ALA A 170 -15.56 4.44 12.78
C ALA A 170 -16.55 3.44 12.15
N GLY A 171 -16.06 2.55 11.28
CA GLY A 171 -16.90 1.53 10.66
C GLY A 171 -17.68 2.10 9.47
N GLN A 172 -18.89 2.59 9.75
CA GLN A 172 -19.77 3.14 8.71
C GLN A 172 -19.38 4.57 8.33
N LYS A 173 -19.66 4.91 7.07
CA LYS A 173 -19.46 6.24 6.50
C LYS A 173 -20.12 7.34 7.34
N GLU A 174 -21.39 7.14 7.69
CA GLU A 174 -22.20 8.13 8.42
C GLU A 174 -21.62 8.45 9.80
N ILE A 175 -21.09 7.43 10.50
CA ILE A 175 -20.44 7.58 11.80
C ILE A 175 -19.14 8.37 11.66
N ALA A 176 -18.32 8.03 10.66
CA ALA A 176 -17.06 8.72 10.39
C ALA A 176 -17.27 10.21 10.03
N GLU A 177 -18.25 10.51 9.16
CA GLU A 177 -18.60 11.88 8.77
C GLU A 177 -19.15 12.69 9.96
N ASN A 178 -19.90 12.05 10.88
CA ASN A 178 -20.38 12.70 12.10
C ASN A 178 -19.24 13.02 13.07
N ILE A 179 -18.31 12.09 13.29
CA ILE A 179 -17.10 12.33 14.11
C ILE A 179 -16.26 13.45 13.51
N GLU A 180 -16.01 13.42 12.19
CA GLU A 180 -15.31 14.50 11.48
C GLU A 180 -16.00 15.85 11.70
N SER A 181 -17.31 15.92 11.47
CA SER A 181 -18.09 17.16 11.62
C SER A 181 -18.03 17.70 13.04
N THR A 182 -18.08 16.81 14.03
CA THR A 182 -17.95 17.15 15.46
C THR A 182 -16.56 17.72 15.75
N LEU A 183 -15.50 17.10 15.25
CA LEU A 183 -14.12 17.59 15.40
C LEU A 183 -13.92 18.95 14.73
N HIS A 184 -14.46 19.13 13.52
CA HIS A 184 -14.40 20.41 12.80
C HIS A 184 -15.11 21.52 13.58
N TYR A 185 -16.26 21.21 14.19
CA TYR A 185 -16.98 22.14 15.05
C TYR A 185 -16.19 22.47 16.33
N LEU A 186 -15.69 21.45 17.05
CA LEU A 186 -14.94 21.63 18.29
C LEU A 186 -13.67 22.47 18.11
N PHE A 187 -12.98 22.32 16.98
CA PHE A 187 -11.73 23.03 16.68
C PHE A 187 -11.89 24.17 15.67
N GLN A 188 -13.12 24.64 15.43
CA GLN A 188 -13.41 25.66 14.41
C GLN A 188 -12.59 26.95 14.61
N THR A 189 -12.32 27.33 15.86
CA THR A 189 -11.52 28.52 16.21
C THR A 189 -10.06 28.43 15.75
N HIS A 190 -9.56 27.22 15.48
CA HIS A 190 -8.20 26.92 15.06
C HIS A 190 -8.13 26.47 13.59
N HIS A 191 -9.19 26.68 12.82
CA HIS A 191 -9.25 26.32 11.41
C HIS A 191 -8.38 27.26 10.56
N THR A 192 -7.53 26.66 9.73
CA THR A 192 -6.60 27.37 8.83
C THR A 192 -7.00 27.25 7.35
N GLY A 193 -8.14 26.61 7.05
CA GLY A 193 -8.69 26.43 5.70
C GLY A 193 -8.63 24.99 5.17
N ASN A 194 -9.54 24.60 4.28
CA ASN A 194 -9.57 23.28 3.61
C ASN A 194 -9.48 22.05 4.54
N GLY A 195 -10.04 22.16 5.75
CA GLY A 195 -10.02 21.12 6.78
C GLY A 195 -8.66 20.97 7.48
N TRP A 196 -7.78 21.97 7.38
CA TRP A 196 -6.56 22.06 8.16
C TRP A 196 -6.79 22.86 9.45
N PHE A 197 -6.17 22.41 10.52
CA PHE A 197 -6.29 22.99 11.86
C PHE A 197 -4.90 23.19 12.45
N GLU A 198 -4.74 24.20 13.30
CA GLU A 198 -3.53 24.35 14.11
C GLU A 198 -3.44 23.23 15.15
N MET A 199 -2.23 22.76 15.43
CA MET A 199 -2.02 21.79 16.51
C MET A 199 -2.17 22.51 17.86
N VAL A 200 -3.22 22.15 18.59
CA VAL A 200 -3.50 22.64 19.95
C VAL A 200 -3.47 21.48 20.95
N PRO A 201 -3.17 21.70 22.24
CA PRO A 201 -3.01 20.62 23.22
C PRO A 201 -4.21 19.67 23.34
N SER A 202 -5.43 20.19 23.20
CA SER A 202 -6.65 19.39 23.20
C SER A 202 -6.78 18.47 21.97
N LEU A 203 -6.32 18.93 20.80
CA LEU A 203 -6.28 18.12 19.58
C LEU A 203 -5.15 17.08 19.66
N GLU A 204 -3.99 17.47 20.17
CA GLU A 204 -2.87 16.55 20.41
C GLU A 204 -3.26 15.45 21.39
N GLN A 205 -3.95 15.80 22.48
CA GLN A 205 -4.49 14.83 23.44
C GLN A 205 -5.46 13.85 22.77
N TYR A 206 -6.38 14.34 21.94
CA TYR A 206 -7.30 13.48 21.20
C TYR A 206 -6.54 12.50 20.29
N ILE A 207 -5.60 12.99 19.48
CA ILE A 207 -4.79 12.18 18.57
C ILE A 207 -3.99 11.13 19.36
N SER A 208 -3.41 11.52 20.49
CA SER A 208 -2.67 10.60 21.37
C SER A 208 -3.55 9.47 21.88
N LEU A 209 -4.80 9.73 22.29
CA LEU A 209 -5.72 8.68 22.72
C LEU A 209 -6.03 7.68 21.60
N ILE A 210 -6.20 8.15 20.36
CA ILE A 210 -6.40 7.29 19.20
C ILE A 210 -5.17 6.42 18.94
N GLN A 211 -3.96 6.98 19.02
CA GLN A 211 -2.71 6.24 18.85
C GLN A 211 -2.54 5.11 19.88
N HIS A 212 -3.01 5.33 21.12
CA HIS A 212 -2.95 4.32 22.19
C HIS A 212 -4.12 3.31 22.15
N GLY A 213 -5.10 3.51 21.25
CA GLY A 213 -6.30 2.66 21.16
C GLY A 213 -7.35 2.92 22.25
N ASP A 214 -7.26 4.05 22.96
CA ASP A 214 -8.18 4.46 24.02
C ASP A 214 -9.41 5.18 23.43
N TYR A 215 -10.15 4.51 22.53
CA TYR A 215 -11.28 5.10 21.79
C TYR A 215 -12.41 5.62 22.70
N GLU A 216 -12.73 4.90 23.77
CA GLU A 216 -13.74 5.29 24.76
C GLU A 216 -13.44 6.68 25.37
N LYS A 217 -12.17 6.92 25.72
CA LYS A 217 -11.75 8.22 26.26
C LYS A 217 -11.78 9.31 25.20
N ALA A 218 -11.42 8.98 23.96
CA ALA A 218 -11.49 9.92 22.86
C ALA A 218 -12.95 10.32 22.57
N GLU A 219 -13.90 9.40 22.63
CA GLU A 219 -15.32 9.66 22.44
C GLU A 219 -15.89 10.59 23.53
N ILE A 220 -15.47 10.41 24.79
CA ILE A 220 -15.82 11.33 25.89
C ILE A 220 -15.35 12.77 25.58
N LEU A 221 -14.21 12.95 24.91
CA LEU A 221 -13.72 14.28 24.52
C LEU A 221 -14.54 14.91 23.39
N LEU A 222 -15.19 14.11 22.54
CA LEU A 222 -16.11 14.62 21.52
C LEU A 222 -17.42 15.14 22.13
N HIS A 223 -17.80 14.60 23.30
CA HIS A 223 -19.01 14.95 24.01
C HIS A 223 -18.70 15.31 25.48
N PRO A 224 -18.13 16.49 25.76
CA PRO A 224 -17.92 16.96 27.12
C PRO A 224 -19.27 17.23 27.78
N MET A 225 -19.81 16.18 28.41
CA MET A 225 -21.03 16.12 29.22
C MET A 225 -22.37 16.34 28.50
N GLY A 226 -22.95 15.21 28.08
CA GLY A 226 -24.39 15.00 27.95
C GLY A 226 -24.76 13.59 28.40
N ASN A 227 -25.10 13.44 29.67
CA ASN A 227 -25.70 12.26 30.31
C ASN A 227 -24.89 10.95 30.39
N THR A 228 -24.59 10.59 31.63
CA THR A 228 -24.64 9.23 32.16
C THR A 228 -25.96 8.56 31.76
N GLN A 229 -26.03 7.93 30.59
CA GLN A 229 -26.96 6.84 30.34
C GLN A 229 -26.19 5.70 29.66
N ASN A 230 -25.73 4.79 30.51
CA ASN A 230 -25.71 3.34 30.30
C ASN A 230 -25.60 2.87 28.84
N ASN A 231 -24.38 2.56 28.40
CA ASN A 231 -24.17 1.51 27.42
C ASN A 231 -23.17 0.47 27.96
N SER A 232 -23.44 -0.03 29.15
CA SER A 232 -22.94 -1.33 29.59
C SER A 232 -23.89 -2.44 29.14
N SER A 233 -23.89 -2.80 27.86
CA SER A 233 -24.58 -4.03 27.40
C SER A 233 -23.94 -4.62 26.14
N ALA A 234 -22.71 -5.10 26.27
CA ALA A 234 -22.30 -6.32 25.58
C ALA A 234 -22.41 -7.49 26.58
N LYS A 235 -23.61 -8.08 26.69
CA LYS A 235 -23.83 -9.48 27.09
C LYS A 235 -25.31 -9.84 26.97
N SER A 236 -25.59 -10.69 25.98
CA SER A 236 -26.61 -11.74 25.94
C SER A 236 -27.94 -11.51 26.69
N ALA A 237 -29.04 -11.41 25.94
CA ALA A 237 -30.36 -11.80 26.43
C ALA A 237 -31.12 -12.60 25.36
N PRO A 238 -31.67 -13.79 25.68
CA PRO A 238 -32.87 -14.29 25.03
C PRO A 238 -34.11 -13.56 25.57
N LYS A 239 -35.10 -13.42 24.69
CA LYS A 239 -36.48 -12.95 24.87
C LYS A 239 -37.04 -13.06 26.30
N GLU A 240 -37.63 -11.98 26.81
CA GLU A 240 -38.97 -12.00 27.42
C GLU A 240 -39.55 -10.58 27.59
N SER A 241 -40.88 -10.55 27.58
CA SER A 241 -41.82 -9.47 27.31
C SER A 241 -41.89 -8.35 28.36
N ALA A 242 -42.09 -7.12 27.89
CA ALA A 242 -42.46 -5.97 28.71
C ALA A 242 -43.89 -6.11 29.27
N GLU A 243 -44.03 -6.31 30.58
CA GLU A 243 -45.30 -6.13 31.31
C GLU A 243 -45.45 -4.67 31.73
N GLY A 244 -46.35 -3.94 31.08
CA GLY A 244 -46.76 -2.60 31.52
C GLY A 244 -47.69 -2.70 32.73
N THR A 245 -47.30 -2.07 33.85
CA THR A 245 -48.14 -1.94 35.05
C THR A 245 -49.34 -1.04 34.76
N ILE A 246 -50.54 -1.49 35.12
CA ILE A 246 -51.80 -0.77 34.89
C ILE A 246 -52.34 -0.32 36.25
N VAL A 247 -52.66 0.97 36.37
CA VAL A 247 -53.17 1.58 37.61
C VAL A 247 -54.67 1.84 37.46
N ILE A 248 -55.48 1.25 38.33
CA ILE A 248 -56.94 1.48 38.39
C ILE A 248 -57.30 1.86 39.83
N GLU A 249 -58.03 2.97 40.01
CA GLU A 249 -58.48 3.49 41.31
C GLU A 249 -57.38 3.61 42.39
N GLY A 250 -56.16 3.96 41.97
CA GLY A 250 -55.02 4.15 42.87
C GLY A 250 -54.29 2.87 43.29
N GLN A 251 -54.69 1.70 42.76
CA GLN A 251 -53.99 0.42 42.95
C GLN A 251 -53.29 0.00 41.65
N SER A 252 -52.05 -0.47 41.77
CA SER A 252 -51.21 -0.87 40.63
C SER A 252 -51.22 -2.38 40.44
N PHE A 253 -51.50 -2.84 39.21
CA PHE A 253 -51.56 -4.25 38.86
C PHE A 253 -50.55 -4.59 37.74
N PRO A 254 -49.94 -5.78 37.80
CA PRO A 254 -48.92 -6.18 36.82
C PRO A 254 -49.49 -6.45 35.42
N ASN A 255 -50.78 -6.80 35.31
CA ASN A 255 -51.47 -6.99 34.05
C ASN A 255 -53.00 -6.82 34.19
N ILE A 256 -53.69 -6.69 33.04
CA ILE A 256 -55.16 -6.51 32.96
C ILE A 256 -55.91 -7.63 33.67
N THR A 257 -55.44 -8.87 33.54
CA THR A 257 -56.09 -10.05 34.14
C THR A 257 -56.11 -9.97 35.67
N SER A 258 -55.03 -9.45 36.27
CA SER A 258 -54.92 -9.23 37.72
C SER A 258 -55.85 -8.12 38.20
N ALA A 259 -55.97 -7.05 37.41
CA ALA A 259 -56.86 -5.94 37.72
C ALA A 259 -58.34 -6.37 37.66
N ALA A 260 -58.75 -7.07 36.59
CA ALA A 260 -60.13 -7.55 36.40
C ALA A 260 -60.60 -8.46 37.55
N LYS A 261 -59.72 -9.36 38.01
CA LYS A 261 -60.02 -10.27 39.13
C LYS A 261 -60.17 -9.53 40.47
N ALA A 262 -59.49 -8.41 40.66
CA ALA A 262 -59.56 -7.60 41.87
C ALA A 262 -60.76 -6.63 41.85
N THR A 263 -61.12 -6.08 40.69
CA THR A 263 -62.21 -5.09 40.55
C THR A 263 -63.57 -5.70 40.21
N GLY A 264 -63.62 -7.01 39.88
CA GLY A 264 -64.88 -7.74 39.62
C GLY A 264 -65.51 -7.46 38.26
N TYR A 265 -64.71 -7.05 37.27
CA TYR A 265 -65.10 -6.86 35.87
C TYR A 265 -64.67 -8.05 35.00
#